data_AF-X8CP02-F1
#
_entry.id   AF-X8CP02-F1
#
_cell.length_a   1.000
_cell.length_b   1.000
_cell.length_c   1.000
_cell.angle_alpha   90.00
_cell.angle_beta   90.00
_cell.angle_gamma   90.00
#
_symmetry.space_group_name_H-M   'P 1'
#
loop_
_entity.id
_entity.type
_entity.pdbx_description
1 polymer ?
#
loop_
_entity_poly.entity_id
_entity_poly.type
_entity_poly.pdbx_seq_one_letter_code
_entity_poly.pdbx_strand_id
1 'polypeptide(L)'
;MAAGAGGAAGRRVEGPPPGPLVAEELPVVVRASETVEGRGRLYRSRRARDRAAAALRTATLQRLLPRLGLGAAADPATVVSTAAEHTGSDPGFVSYHLFGPPPTTDHDLLQLARALDDIERQVARP
;
A
#
# COMPACT_ATOMS: atom_id res chain seq x y z
N MET A 1 -41.49 46.73 24.28
CA MET A 1 -40.19 47.36 23.94
C MET A 1 -39.11 46.34 24.19
N ALA A 2 -38.26 45.88 23.28
CA ALA A 2 -37.96 46.18 21.88
C ALA A 2 -37.50 44.82 21.27
N ALA A 3 -38.05 44.36 20.16
CA ALA A 3 -37.68 44.70 18.77
C ALA A 3 -36.22 44.35 18.44
N GLY A 4 -36.05 43.34 17.58
CA GLY A 4 -34.74 42.94 17.05
C GLY A 4 -34.81 41.61 16.28
N ALA A 5 -35.71 41.52 15.30
CA ALA A 5 -35.79 40.39 14.38
C ALA A 5 -35.17 40.77 13.03
N GLY A 6 -34.06 40.12 12.69
CA GLY A 6 -33.52 40.00 11.33
C GLY A 6 -32.83 38.63 11.32
N GLY A 7 -32.94 37.77 10.31
CA GLY A 7 -33.38 37.94 8.94
C GLY A 7 -32.46 37.04 8.11
N ALA A 8 -33.05 36.07 7.41
CA ALA A 8 -32.54 35.32 6.27
C ALA A 8 -31.19 34.56 6.39
N ALA A 9 -31.22 33.27 6.06
CA ALA A 9 -30.81 32.80 4.73
C ALA A 9 -30.61 31.28 4.80
N GLY A 10 -31.25 30.58 3.86
CA GLY A 10 -31.17 29.13 3.79
C GLY A 10 -29.78 28.63 3.40
N ARG A 11 -29.59 27.33 3.63
CA ARG A 11 -29.00 26.42 2.66
C ARG A 11 -29.30 24.99 3.12
N ARG A 12 -30.20 24.33 2.40
CA ARG A 12 -30.24 22.87 2.40
C ARG A 12 -28.98 22.40 1.68
N VAL A 13 -28.19 21.59 2.37
CA VAL A 13 -27.23 20.68 1.75
C VAL A 13 -27.58 19.30 2.30
N GLU A 14 -28.19 18.50 1.44
CA GLU A 14 -28.33 17.06 1.67
C GLU A 14 -26.95 16.43 1.42
N GLY A 15 -26.33 15.92 2.49
CA GLY A 15 -25.16 15.07 2.42
C GLY A 15 -25.56 13.61 2.70
N PRO A 16 -24.93 12.62 2.06
CA PRO A 16 -25.25 11.21 2.24
C PRO A 16 -25.01 10.76 3.70
N PRO A 17 -25.77 9.76 4.20
CA PRO A 17 -25.61 9.25 5.55
C PRO A 17 -24.19 8.70 5.75
N PRO A 18 -23.57 8.91 6.92
CA PRO A 18 -22.27 8.33 7.21
C PRO A 18 -22.38 6.80 7.18
N GLY A 19 -21.57 6.19 6.32
CA GLY A 19 -21.39 4.74 6.27
C GLY A 19 -20.82 4.18 7.58
N PRO A 20 -20.93 2.87 7.81
CA PRO A 20 -20.69 2.26 9.11
C PRO A 20 -19.20 2.08 9.41
N LEU A 21 -18.82 2.52 10.62
CA LEU A 21 -17.83 1.96 11.54
C LEU A 21 -16.46 1.57 10.96
N VAL A 22 -15.53 2.53 10.90
CA VAL A 22 -14.10 2.22 11.08
C VAL A 22 -13.76 2.51 12.53
N ALA A 23 -13.44 1.43 13.24
CA ALA A 23 -13.23 1.35 14.68
C ALA A 23 -12.43 2.53 15.25
N GLU A 24 -12.99 3.09 16.32
CA GLU A 24 -12.42 4.15 17.11
C GLU A 24 -11.01 3.79 17.60
N GLU A 25 -10.11 4.77 17.50
CA GLU A 25 -8.79 4.71 18.11
C GLU A 25 -8.96 4.95 19.62
N LEU A 26 -9.11 3.89 20.40
CA LEU A 26 -9.06 3.96 21.85
C LEU A 26 -7.61 4.27 22.28
N PRO A 27 -7.31 5.43 22.90
CA PRO A 27 -5.97 5.73 23.36
C PRO A 27 -5.73 4.95 24.64
N VAL A 28 -5.09 3.79 24.52
CA VAL A 28 -4.65 3.01 25.66
C VAL A 28 -3.49 3.74 26.34
N VAL A 29 -3.79 4.42 27.44
CA VAL A 29 -2.79 4.94 28.38
C VAL A 29 -2.20 3.75 29.14
N VAL A 30 -0.98 3.34 28.79
CA VAL A 30 -0.17 2.47 29.67
C VAL A 30 1.12 3.19 30.01
N ARG A 31 1.26 3.59 31.27
CA ARG A 31 2.56 3.90 31.87
C ARG A 31 2.78 3.01 33.08
N ALA A 32 3.55 1.97 32.84
CA ALA A 32 4.50 1.32 33.75
C ALA A 32 5.23 0.29 32.86
N SER A 33 6.26 0.75 32.15
CA SER A 33 7.65 0.39 32.43
C SER A 33 7.96 -1.08 32.15
N GLU A 34 8.92 -1.31 31.25
CA GLU A 34 9.82 -2.48 31.24
C GLU A 34 9.50 -3.68 30.31
N THR A 35 8.37 -3.75 29.61
CA THR A 35 8.17 -4.80 28.55
C THR A 35 7.56 -4.28 27.24
N VAL A 36 7.22 -3.00 27.17
CA VAL A 36 6.52 -2.37 26.02
C VAL A 36 7.50 -1.77 25.00
N GLU A 37 8.69 -1.31 25.40
CA GLU A 37 9.61 -0.66 24.46
C GLU A 37 10.19 -1.62 23.41
N GLY A 38 10.51 -2.85 23.80
CA GLY A 38 11.01 -3.87 22.87
C GLY A 38 9.95 -4.23 21.83
N ARG A 39 8.70 -4.44 22.26
CA ARG A 39 7.60 -4.85 21.38
C ARG A 39 7.08 -3.70 20.52
N GLY A 40 7.04 -2.48 21.05
CA GLY A 40 6.70 -1.28 20.29
C GLY A 40 7.71 -1.00 19.18
N ARG A 41 9.02 -1.17 19.45
CA ARG A 41 10.07 -1.09 18.42
C ARG A 41 9.91 -2.20 17.37
N LEU A 42 9.62 -3.43 17.78
CA LEU A 42 9.38 -4.55 16.85
C LEU A 42 8.13 -4.33 15.97
N TYR A 43 6.98 -3.97 16.55
CA TYR A 43 5.77 -3.70 15.78
C TYR A 43 5.91 -2.48 14.86
N ARG A 44 6.59 -1.42 15.31
CA ARG A 44 6.88 -0.26 14.47
C ARG A 44 7.78 -0.64 13.29
N SER A 45 8.82 -1.45 13.53
CA SER A 45 9.72 -1.93 12.48
C SER A 45 9.01 -2.83 11.47
N ARG A 46 8.18 -3.79 11.93
CA ARG A 46 7.39 -4.66 11.06
C ARG A 46 6.40 -3.86 10.20
N ARG A 47 5.62 -2.98 10.82
CA ARG A 47 4.66 -2.13 10.10
C ARG A 47 5.34 -1.17 9.11
N ALA A 48 6.57 -0.73 9.39
CA ALA A 48 7.35 0.05 8.45
C ALA A 48 7.80 -0.79 7.24
N ARG A 49 8.26 -2.03 7.45
CA ARG A 49 8.64 -2.96 6.37
C ARG A 49 7.45 -3.34 5.48
N ASP A 50 6.31 -3.68 6.08
CA ASP A 50 5.10 -4.02 5.33
C ASP A 50 4.67 -2.86 4.41
N ARG A 51 4.68 -1.63 4.95
CA ARG A 51 4.40 -0.42 4.18
C ARG A 51 5.44 -0.16 3.09
N ALA A 52 6.72 -0.37 3.38
CA ALA A 52 7.80 -0.19 2.41
C ALA A 52 7.68 -1.22 1.26
N ALA A 53 7.44 -2.49 1.57
CA ALA A 53 7.24 -3.54 0.58
C ALA A 53 6.03 -3.26 -0.32
N ALA A 54 4.91 -2.84 0.27
CA ALA A 54 3.73 -2.44 -0.50
C ALA A 54 4.03 -1.24 -1.40
N ALA A 55 4.72 -0.21 -0.90
CA ALA A 55 5.10 0.95 -1.69
C ALA A 55 6.03 0.59 -2.87
N LEU A 56 7.03 -0.28 -2.64
CA LEU A 56 7.93 -0.76 -3.68
C LEU A 56 7.19 -1.54 -4.76
N ARG A 57 6.31 -2.48 -4.37
CA ARG A 57 5.50 -3.26 -5.31
C ARG A 57 4.58 -2.36 -6.13
N THR A 58 3.84 -1.46 -5.48
CA THR A 58 2.98 -0.49 -6.17
C THR A 58 3.76 0.37 -7.15
N ALA A 59 4.91 0.92 -6.72
CA ALA A 59 5.75 1.74 -7.60
C ALA A 59 6.30 0.96 -8.80
N THR A 60 6.68 -0.31 -8.59
CA THR A 60 7.16 -1.20 -9.65
C THR A 60 6.04 -1.49 -10.65
N LEU A 61 4.84 -1.85 -10.17
CA LEU A 61 3.66 -2.10 -11.03
C LEU A 61 3.31 -0.87 -11.88
N GLN A 62 3.31 0.34 -11.30
CA GLN A 62 3.04 1.58 -12.03
C GLN A 62 4.02 1.82 -13.18
N ARG A 63 5.26 1.31 -13.08
CA ARG A 63 6.27 1.42 -14.15
C ARG A 63 6.21 0.25 -15.14
N LEU A 64 5.87 -0.96 -14.67
CA LEU A 64 5.74 -2.15 -15.52
C LEU A 64 4.52 -2.09 -16.43
N LEU A 65 3.35 -1.72 -15.90
CA LEU A 65 2.09 -1.70 -16.62
C LEU A 65 2.16 -0.97 -17.98
N PRO A 66 2.63 0.29 -18.08
CA PRO A 66 2.72 0.97 -19.36
C PRO A 66 3.74 0.34 -20.32
N ARG A 67 4.82 -0.28 -19.80
CA ARG A 67 5.82 -0.98 -20.63
C ARG A 67 5.27 -2.29 -21.22
N LEU A 68 4.39 -2.95 -20.48
CA LEU A 68 3.72 -4.18 -20.93
C LEU A 68 2.43 -3.89 -21.72
N GLY A 69 2.06 -2.63 -21.92
CA GLY A 69 0.80 -2.25 -22.58
C GLY A 69 -0.46 -2.56 -21.76
N LEU A 70 -0.33 -2.74 -20.45
CA LEU A 70 -1.41 -3.10 -19.53
C LEU A 70 -1.97 -1.87 -18.81
N GLY A 71 -3.28 -1.90 -18.53
CA GLY A 71 -3.95 -0.85 -17.75
C GLY A 71 -3.76 -1.00 -16.23
N ALA A 72 -3.98 0.08 -15.48
CA ALA A 72 -3.87 0.08 -14.02
C ALA A 72 -4.81 -0.89 -13.27
N ALA A 73 -5.85 -1.38 -13.95
CA ALA A 73 -6.80 -2.38 -13.45
C ALA A 73 -6.54 -3.79 -14.03
N ALA A 74 -5.38 -4.04 -14.63
CA ALA A 74 -5.02 -5.35 -15.13
C ALA A 74 -4.98 -6.38 -13.98
N ASP A 75 -5.48 -7.58 -14.26
CA ASP A 75 -5.47 -8.67 -13.29
C ASP A 75 -4.02 -9.05 -12.91
N PRO A 76 -3.73 -9.32 -11.63
CA PRO A 76 -2.40 -9.76 -11.19
C PRO A 76 -1.83 -10.92 -11.99
N ALA A 77 -2.66 -11.90 -12.36
CA ALA A 77 -2.23 -13.04 -13.16
C ALA A 77 -1.79 -12.62 -14.56
N THR A 78 -2.52 -11.69 -15.19
CA THR A 78 -2.16 -11.12 -16.51
C THR A 78 -0.86 -10.35 -16.44
N VAL A 79 -0.65 -9.54 -15.39
CA VAL A 79 0.61 -8.80 -15.20
C VAL A 79 1.79 -9.77 -15.09
N VAL A 80 1.63 -10.85 -14.30
CA VAL A 80 2.66 -11.87 -14.12
C VAL A 80 2.96 -12.59 -15.42
N SER A 81 1.93 -13.05 -16.16
CA SER A 81 2.14 -13.81 -17.40
C SER A 81 2.81 -12.95 -18.46
N THR A 82 2.34 -11.72 -18.67
CA THR A 82 2.92 -10.81 -19.67
C THR A 82 4.33 -10.37 -19.28
N ALA A 83 4.61 -10.12 -18.01
CA ALA A 83 5.96 -9.80 -17.55
C ALA A 83 6.92 -10.99 -17.71
N ALA A 84 6.47 -12.21 -17.40
CA ALA A 84 7.25 -13.43 -17.57
C ALA A 84 7.58 -13.69 -19.04
N GLU A 85 6.60 -13.56 -19.93
CA GLU A 85 6.79 -13.68 -21.39
C GLU A 85 7.78 -12.65 -21.92
N HIS A 86 7.68 -11.39 -21.48
CA HIS A 86 8.56 -10.31 -21.92
C HIS A 86 10.00 -10.44 -21.40
N THR A 87 10.20 -11.04 -20.22
CA THR A 87 11.53 -11.17 -19.58
C THR A 87 12.17 -12.55 -19.76
N GLY A 88 11.41 -13.55 -20.21
CA GLY A 88 11.82 -14.96 -20.18
C GLY A 88 11.98 -15.53 -18.76
N SER A 89 11.44 -14.86 -17.74
CA SER A 89 11.51 -15.29 -16.34
C SER A 89 10.39 -16.27 -15.99
N ASP A 90 10.55 -17.02 -14.91
CA ASP A 90 9.51 -17.89 -14.36
C ASP A 90 8.32 -17.05 -13.84
N PRO A 91 7.07 -17.28 -14.30
CA PRO A 91 5.87 -16.66 -13.75
C PRO A 91 5.74 -16.81 -12.22
N GLY A 92 6.15 -17.95 -11.66
CA GLY A 92 6.15 -18.17 -10.21
C GLY A 92 7.09 -17.24 -9.46
N PHE A 93 8.28 -17.01 -10.03
CA PHE A 93 9.25 -16.07 -9.50
C PHE A 93 8.74 -14.63 -9.54
N VAL A 94 8.16 -14.21 -10.67
CA VAL A 94 7.61 -12.85 -10.84
C VAL A 94 6.42 -12.62 -9.90
N SER A 95 5.51 -13.59 -9.80
CA SER A 95 4.37 -13.55 -8.88
C SER A 95 4.80 -13.43 -7.42
N TYR A 96 5.79 -14.22 -7.00
CA TYR A 96 6.29 -14.19 -5.63
C TYR A 96 6.84 -12.81 -5.24
N HIS A 97 7.57 -12.15 -6.14
CA HIS A 97 8.16 -10.84 -5.84
C HIS A 97 7.12 -9.71 -5.90
N LEU A 98 6.22 -9.73 -6.89
CA LEU A 98 5.20 -8.69 -7.06
C LEU A 98 4.02 -8.81 -6.09
N PHE A 99 3.59 -10.04 -5.78
CA PHE A 99 2.35 -10.31 -5.03
C PHE A 99 2.52 -11.23 -3.82
N GLY A 100 3.74 -11.72 -3.56
CA GLY A 100 4.01 -12.64 -2.47
C GLY A 100 3.99 -12.03 -1.07
N PRO A 101 4.36 -12.83 -0.05
CA PRO A 101 4.30 -12.41 1.35
C PRO A 101 5.19 -11.18 1.64
N PRO A 102 4.88 -10.39 2.68
CA PRO A 102 5.71 -9.27 3.07
C PRO A 102 7.05 -9.74 3.66
N PRO A 103 8.14 -8.97 3.48
CA PRO A 103 9.44 -9.27 4.04
C PRO A 103 9.42 -9.25 5.57
N THR A 104 10.05 -10.23 6.20
CA THR A 104 10.07 -10.35 7.67
C THR A 104 11.21 -9.59 8.30
N THR A 105 12.29 -9.38 7.54
CA THR A 105 13.50 -8.66 7.96
C THR A 105 13.82 -7.49 7.04
N ASP A 106 14.69 -6.58 7.49
CA ASP A 106 15.20 -5.50 6.63
C ASP A 106 16.06 -6.05 5.49
N HIS A 107 16.74 -7.18 5.70
CA HIS A 107 17.47 -7.86 4.63
C HIS A 107 16.52 -8.36 3.54
N ASP A 108 15.42 -9.03 3.91
CA ASP A 108 14.40 -9.49 2.96
C ASP A 108 13.79 -8.32 2.18
N LEU A 109 13.58 -7.18 2.84
CA LEU A 109 13.07 -5.98 2.19
C LEU A 109 14.06 -5.44 1.15
N LEU A 110 15.37 -5.44 1.45
CA LEU A 110 16.41 -5.05 0.50
C LEU A 110 16.51 -6.04 -0.67
N GLN A 111 16.40 -7.34 -0.41
CA GLN A 111 16.36 -8.36 -1.45
C GLN A 111 15.15 -8.19 -2.36
N LEU A 112 13.97 -7.94 -1.78
CA LEU A 112 12.75 -7.65 -2.52
C LEU A 112 12.93 -6.41 -3.41
N ALA A 113 13.49 -5.31 -2.89
CA ALA A 113 13.75 -4.10 -3.66
C ALA A 113 14.65 -4.37 -4.88
N ARG A 114 15.75 -5.12 -4.68
CA ARG A 114 16.68 -5.49 -5.76
C ARG A 114 16.02 -6.35 -6.81
N ALA A 115 15.27 -7.38 -6.39
CA ALA A 115 14.58 -8.26 -7.32
C ALA A 115 13.51 -7.52 -8.15
N LEU A 116 12.78 -6.57 -7.54
CA LEU A 116 11.82 -5.73 -8.24
C LEU A 116 12.51 -4.81 -9.27
N ASP A 117 13.62 -4.19 -8.89
CA ASP A 117 14.43 -3.37 -9.80
C ASP A 117 15.01 -4.20 -10.96
N ASP A 118 15.42 -5.45 -10.70
CA ASP A 118 15.94 -6.36 -11.73
C ASP A 118 14.85 -6.77 -12.73
N ILE A 119 13.65 -7.12 -12.24
CA ILE A 119 12.48 -7.40 -13.10
C ILE A 119 12.15 -6.18 -13.95
N GLU A 120 12.12 -4.99 -13.33
CA GLU A 120 11.86 -3.75 -14.06
C GLU A 120 12.89 -3.49 -15.16
N ARG A 121 14.17 -3.71 -14.87
CA ARG A 121 15.27 -3.54 -15.83
C ARG A 121 15.19 -4.56 -16.97
N GLN A 122 14.80 -5.79 -16.68
CA GLN A 122 14.62 -6.82 -17.71
C GLN A 122 13.47 -6.45 -18.66
N VAL A 123 12.35 -5.95 -18.14
CA VAL A 123 11.23 -5.46 -18.98
C VAL A 123 11.62 -4.21 -19.76
N ALA A 124 12.51 -3.38 -19.23
CA ALA A 124 12.99 -2.17 -19.91
C ALA A 124 14.01 -2.44 -21.03
N ARG A 125 14.55 -3.67 -21.13
CA ARG A 125 15.49 -4.03 -22.20
C ARG A 125 14.70 -4.31 -23.49
N PRO A 126 15.08 -3.67 -24.62
CA PRO A 126 14.42 -3.85 -25.91
C PRO A 126 14.69 -5.21 -26.53
#